data_AF-A0A7F5RI74-F1
#
_entry.id   AF-A0A7F5RI74-F1
#
_cell.length_a   1.000
_cell.length_b   1.000
_cell.length_c   1.000
_cell.angle_alpha   90.00
_cell.angle_beta   90.00
_cell.angle_gamma   90.00
#
_symmetry.space_group_name_H-M   'P 1'
#
loop_
_entity.id
_entity.type
_entity.pdbx_description
1 polymer ?
#
loop_
_entity_poly.entity_id
_entity_poly.type
_entity_poly.pdbx_seq_one_letter_code
_entity_poly.pdbx_strand_id
1 'polypeptide(L)'
;MYTFRLGIASMLLSESLVSGFTTGAAVQVMTSQIKDLFGLSIEKMSGKFEVIYTYLNIFQNITTTNVTALLISTITIFILTLNNEIIKPKVAKLCSFPIPIELIAVVAGTLLSKFLFLDTEYSIKTVGDIPQG
;
A
#
# COMPACT_ATOMS: atom_id res chain seq x y z
N MET A 1 28.24 1.21 -9.48
CA MET A 1 28.71 2.10 -8.39
C MET A 1 30.20 1.92 -8.07
N TYR A 2 30.66 0.69 -7.84
CA TYR A 2 32.02 0.43 -7.32
C TYR A 2 33.17 0.71 -8.30
N THR A 3 33.04 0.33 -9.58
CA THR A 3 34.13 0.50 -10.56
C THR A 3 34.38 1.96 -10.95
N PHE A 4 33.33 2.80 -10.99
CA PHE A 4 33.40 4.20 -11.39
C PHE A 4 33.37 5.21 -10.22
N ARG A 5 33.40 4.74 -8.96
CA ARG A 5 33.28 5.59 -7.74
C ARG A 5 32.08 6.55 -7.75
N LEU A 6 30.99 6.18 -8.42
CA LEU A 6 29.75 6.98 -8.52
C LEU A 6 29.06 7.22 -7.16
N GLY A 7 29.50 6.57 -6.08
CA GLY A 7 29.04 6.85 -4.72
C GLY A 7 29.35 8.27 -4.22
N ILE A 8 30.36 8.94 -4.79
CA ILE A 8 30.61 10.36 -4.49
C ILE A 8 29.55 11.24 -5.16
N ALA A 9 29.08 10.88 -6.36
CA ALA A 9 28.04 11.62 -7.06
C ALA A 9 26.68 11.54 -6.35
N SER A 10 26.36 10.43 -5.68
CA SER A 10 25.15 10.35 -4.85
C SER A 10 25.19 11.25 -3.61
N MET A 11 26.37 11.62 -3.10
CA MET A 11 26.50 12.61 -2.02
C MET A 11 26.31 14.05 -2.50
N LEU A 12 26.33 14.30 -3.82
CA LEU A 12 26.12 15.63 -4.41
C LEU A 12 24.63 15.94 -4.64
N LEU A 13 23.73 14.98 -4.43
CA LEU A 13 22.31 15.22 -4.52
C LEU A 13 21.88 16.09 -3.33
N SER A 14 21.26 17.22 -3.62
CA SER A 14 20.75 18.09 -2.56
C SER A 14 19.64 17.39 -1.78
N GLU A 15 19.53 17.68 -0.48
CA GLU A 15 18.45 17.17 0.37
C GLU A 15 17.07 17.53 -0.22
N SER A 16 16.93 18.72 -0.80
CA SER A 16 15.72 19.15 -1.49
C SER A 16 15.34 18.26 -2.68
N LEU A 17 16.33 17.80 -3.45
CA LEU A 17 16.10 16.88 -4.57
C LEU A 17 15.64 15.51 -4.06
N VAL A 18 16.30 14.97 -3.05
CA VAL A 18 15.95 13.65 -2.46
C VAL A 18 14.57 13.69 -1.83
N SER A 19 14.26 14.75 -1.08
CA SER A 19 12.94 14.97 -0.47
C SER A 19 11.84 15.12 -1.53
N GLY A 20 12.08 15.93 -2.57
CA GLY A 20 11.14 16.11 -3.68
C GLY A 20 10.88 14.81 -4.44
N PHE A 21 11.94 14.05 -4.74
CA PHE A 21 11.83 12.75 -5.39
C PHE A 21 11.04 11.75 -4.54
N THR A 22 11.36 11.64 -3.24
CA THR A 22 10.68 10.72 -2.31
C THR A 22 9.20 11.07 -2.15
N THR A 23 8.88 12.36 -2.07
CA THR A 23 7.49 12.84 -2.03
C THR A 23 6.75 12.50 -3.31
N GLY A 24 7.37 12.71 -4.48
CA GLY A 24 6.79 12.33 -5.77
C GLY A 24 6.53 10.82 -5.88
N ALA A 25 7.50 10.00 -5.46
CA ALA A 25 7.34 8.55 -5.40
C ALA A 25 6.22 8.13 -4.42
N ALA A 26 6.12 8.78 -3.27
CA ALA A 26 5.05 8.52 -2.30
C ALA A 26 3.65 8.80 -2.89
N VAL A 27 3.50 9.89 -3.64
CA VAL A 27 2.24 10.19 -4.37
C VAL A 27 1.95 9.08 -5.39
N GLN A 28 2.93 8.64 -6.17
CA GLN A 28 2.72 7.58 -7.16
C GLN A 28 2.32 6.24 -6.52
N VAL A 29 2.96 5.88 -5.40
CA VAL A 29 2.58 4.69 -4.61
C VAL A 29 1.16 4.85 -4.09
N MET A 30 0.83 5.99 -3.46
CA MET A 30 -0.51 6.26 -2.96
C MET A 30 -1.56 6.11 -4.07
N THR A 31 -1.36 6.74 -5.22
CA THR A 31 -2.25 6.63 -6.39
C THR A 31 -2.43 5.18 -6.83
N SER A 32 -1.35 4.40 -6.84
CA SER A 32 -1.41 2.98 -7.21
C SER A 32 -2.24 2.13 -6.24
N GLN A 33 -2.30 2.50 -4.96
CA GLN A 33 -3.07 1.77 -3.95
C GLN A 33 -4.57 2.13 -3.94
N ILE A 34 -4.95 3.33 -4.37
CA ILE A 34 -6.36 3.78 -4.29
C ILE A 34 -7.30 2.80 -4.98
N LYS A 35 -6.97 2.31 -6.17
CA LYS A 35 -7.80 1.33 -6.88
C LYS A 35 -8.06 0.06 -6.05
N ASP A 36 -7.07 -0.40 -5.29
CA ASP A 36 -7.17 -1.61 -4.48
C ASP A 36 -7.99 -1.34 -3.21
N LEU A 37 -7.90 -0.12 -2.64
CA LEU A 37 -8.75 0.30 -1.51
C LEU A 37 -10.24 0.31 -1.85
N PHE A 38 -10.58 0.73 -3.08
CA PHE A 38 -11.95 0.72 -3.60
C PHE A 38 -12.35 -0.62 -4.28
N GLY A 39 -11.42 -1.58 -4.37
CA GLY A 39 -11.64 -2.87 -5.04
C GLY A 39 -11.98 -2.74 -6.53
N LEU A 40 -11.45 -1.71 -7.20
CA LEU A 40 -11.70 -1.43 -8.61
C LEU A 40 -10.78 -2.25 -9.51
N SER A 41 -11.35 -2.92 -10.51
CA SER A 41 -10.58 -3.63 -11.54
C SER A 41 -10.20 -2.70 -12.69
N ILE A 42 -9.22 -1.81 -12.44
CA ILE A 42 -8.70 -0.87 -13.44
C ILE A 42 -7.35 -1.35 -13.96
N GLU A 43 -7.18 -1.33 -15.28
CA GLU A 43 -5.90 -1.63 -15.93
C GLU A 43 -4.82 -0.65 -15.49
N LYS A 44 -3.60 -1.15 -15.22
CA LYS A 44 -2.49 -0.28 -14.84
C LYS A 44 -2.13 0.60 -16.02
N MET A 45 -2.28 1.91 -15.85
CA MET A 45 -1.77 2.88 -16.82
C MET A 45 -0.26 2.97 -16.71
N SER A 46 0.43 3.19 -17.83
CA SER A 46 1.87 3.39 -17.85
C SER A 46 2.21 4.48 -18.85
N GLY A 47 3.06 5.43 -18.45
CA GLY A 47 3.53 6.50 -19.34
C GLY A 47 3.52 7.89 -18.69
N LYS A 48 3.61 8.92 -19.53
CA LYS A 48 3.58 10.32 -19.06
C LYS A 48 2.19 10.63 -18.49
N PHE A 49 2.17 11.40 -17.39
CA PHE A 49 0.93 11.80 -16.69
C PHE A 49 0.08 10.64 -16.15
N GLU A 50 0.70 9.48 -15.89
CA GLU A 50 0.03 8.28 -15.35
C GLU A 50 -0.87 8.57 -14.14
N VAL A 51 -0.39 9.40 -13.20
CA VAL A 51 -1.15 9.77 -12.00
C VAL A 51 -2.48 10.44 -12.37
N ILE A 52 -2.46 11.42 -13.28
CA ILE A 52 -3.65 12.18 -13.69
C ILE A 52 -4.66 11.25 -14.34
N TYR A 53 -4.22 10.45 -15.30
CA TYR A 53 -5.11 9.54 -16.00
C TYR A 53 -5.68 8.44 -15.07
N THR A 54 -4.88 7.97 -14.11
CA THR A 54 -5.34 7.00 -13.10
C THR A 54 -6.50 7.58 -12.28
N TYR A 55 -6.39 8.85 -11.83
CA TYR A 55 -7.49 9.49 -11.11
C TYR A 55 -8.74 9.68 -11.97
N LEU A 56 -8.60 10.09 -13.23
CA LEU A 56 -9.75 10.19 -14.16
C LEU A 56 -10.47 8.85 -14.30
N ASN A 57 -9.72 7.76 -14.44
CA ASN A 57 -10.27 6.41 -14.55
C ASN A 57 -10.96 5.96 -13.24
N ILE A 58 -10.37 6.27 -12.08
CA ILE A 58 -10.98 6.00 -10.77
C ILE A 58 -12.32 6.74 -10.64
N PHE A 59 -12.39 8.02 -11.00
CA PHE A 59 -13.64 8.79 -10.93
C PHE A 59 -14.71 8.27 -11.90
N GLN A 60 -14.31 7.81 -13.09
CA GLN A 60 -15.24 7.20 -14.05
C GLN A 60 -15.81 5.87 -13.56
N ASN A 61 -15.01 5.08 -12.83
CA ASN A 61 -15.39 3.75 -12.34
C ASN A 61 -15.80 3.75 -10.86
N ILE A 62 -16.01 4.91 -10.24
CA ILE A 62 -16.32 4.97 -8.79
C ILE A 62 -17.61 4.22 -8.43
N THR A 63 -18.55 4.09 -9.37
CA THR A 63 -19.81 3.36 -9.19
C THR A 63 -19.64 1.84 -9.18
N THR A 64 -18.52 1.31 -9.66
CA THR A 64 -18.21 -0.13 -9.66
C THR A 64 -17.37 -0.56 -8.44
N THR A 65 -17.26 0.31 -7.44
CA THR A 65 -16.57 0.07 -6.17
C THR A 65 -17.11 -1.18 -5.47
N ASN A 66 -16.21 -2.04 -5.01
CA ASN A 66 -16.57 -3.16 -4.14
C ASN A 66 -16.67 -2.69 -2.68
N VAL A 67 -17.89 -2.65 -2.15
CA VAL A 67 -18.18 -2.17 -0.79
C VAL A 67 -17.47 -3.00 0.27
N THR A 68 -17.34 -4.32 0.07
CA THR A 68 -16.64 -5.20 1.03
C THR A 68 -15.15 -4.90 1.05
N ALA A 69 -14.53 -4.70 -0.12
CA ALA A 69 -13.11 -4.28 -0.20
C ALA A 69 -12.88 -2.94 0.49
N LEU A 70 -13.79 -1.97 0.30
CA LEU A 70 -13.75 -0.65 0.94
C LEU A 70 -13.87 -0.75 2.47
N LEU A 71 -14.74 -1.62 2.98
CA LEU A 71 -14.87 -1.85 4.42
C LEU A 71 -13.60 -2.47 5.01
N ILE A 72 -13.07 -3.52 4.39
CA ILE A 72 -11.83 -4.18 4.84
C ILE A 72 -10.66 -3.20 4.81
N SER A 73 -10.53 -2.41 3.75
CA SER A 73 -9.45 -1.44 3.60
C SER A 73 -9.56 -0.33 4.66
N THR A 74 -10.76 0.18 4.92
CA THR A 74 -11.03 1.18 5.97
C THR A 74 -10.68 0.64 7.36
N ILE A 75 -11.13 -0.57 7.71
CA ILE A 75 -10.82 -1.20 8.99
C ILE A 75 -9.31 -1.41 9.14
N THR A 76 -8.64 -1.89 8.10
CA THR A 76 -7.20 -2.15 8.11
C THR A 76 -6.41 -0.85 8.30
N ILE A 77 -6.74 0.20 7.54
CA ILE A 77 -6.12 1.53 7.71
C ILE A 77 -6.32 2.04 9.13
N PHE A 78 -7.55 1.96 9.65
CA PHE A 78 -7.86 2.40 11.00
C PHE A 78 -7.02 1.68 12.07
N ILE A 79 -6.92 0.34 11.99
CA ILE A 79 -6.10 -0.46 12.92
C ILE A 79 -4.62 -0.07 12.82
N LEU A 80 -4.08 0.08 11.60
CA LEU A 80 -2.68 0.45 11.39
C LEU A 80 -2.37 1.86 11.89
N THR A 81 -3.26 2.83 11.62
CA THR A 81 -3.12 4.20 12.11
C THR A 81 -3.19 4.25 13.63
N LEU A 82 -4.18 3.59 14.26
CA LEU A 82 -4.26 3.49 15.72
C LEU A 82 -3.00 2.85 16.32
N ASN A 83 -2.47 1.81 15.67
CA ASN A 83 -1.25 1.18 16.13
C ASN A 83 -0.07 2.16 16.07
N ASN A 84 0.07 2.90 14.96
CA ASN A 84 1.19 3.82 14.78
C ASN A 84 1.15 5.01 15.74
N GLU A 85 -0.04 5.60 15.93
CA GLU A 85 -0.23 6.81 16.76
C GLU A 85 -0.32 6.52 18.26
N ILE A 86 -0.89 5.38 18.67
CA ILE A 86 -1.21 5.11 20.08
C ILE A 86 -0.40 3.93 20.62
N ILE A 87 -0.42 2.79 19.94
CA ILE A 87 0.12 1.54 20.48
C ILE A 87 1.65 1.56 20.44
N LYS A 88 2.26 1.87 19.29
CA LYS A 88 3.72 1.98 19.13
C LYS A 88 4.37 2.88 20.18
N PRO A 89 3.94 4.14 20.39
CA PRO A 89 4.58 5.01 21.38
C PRO A 89 4.34 4.58 22.84
N LYS A 90 3.24 3.87 23.13
CA LYS A 90 3.00 3.31 24.48
C LYS A 90 3.82 2.06 24.73
N VAL A 91 3.86 1.14 23.77
CA VAL A 91 4.60 -0.12 23.86
C VAL A 91 6.10 0.14 23.85
N ALA A 92 6.59 1.12 23.08
CA ALA A 92 8.01 1.50 23.08
C ALA A 92 8.50 1.96 24.47
N LYS A 93 7.61 2.41 25.36
CA LYS A 93 7.95 2.75 26.75
C LYS A 93 8.05 1.52 27.67
N LEU A 94 7.43 0.41 27.30
CA LEU A 94 7.35 -0.81 28.11
C LEU A 94 8.28 -1.93 27.61
N CYS A 95 8.43 -2.05 26.29
CA CYS A 95 9.21 -3.07 25.62
C CYS A 95 10.14 -2.44 24.59
N SER A 96 11.39 -2.91 24.55
CA SER A 96 12.40 -2.44 23.59
C SER A 96 12.20 -3.02 22.18
N PHE A 97 11.38 -4.06 22.04
CA PHE A 97 11.16 -4.75 20.77
C PHE A 97 9.97 -4.16 19.99
N PRO A 98 10.13 -3.75 18.72
CA PRO A 98 9.04 -3.26 17.90
C PRO A 98 8.09 -4.39 17.50
N ILE A 99 6.79 -4.22 17.75
CA ILE A 99 5.77 -5.21 17.36
C ILE A 99 5.50 -5.11 15.84
N PRO A 100 5.59 -6.21 15.07
CA PRO A 100 5.34 -6.22 13.63
C PRO A 100 3.83 -6.31 13.34
N ILE A 101 3.09 -5.23 13.60
CA ILE A 101 1.62 -5.21 13.44
C ILE A 101 1.20 -5.49 11.99
N GLU A 102 2.02 -5.06 11.03
CA GLU A 102 1.75 -5.18 9.60
C GLU A 102 1.69 -6.67 9.22
N LEU A 103 2.61 -7.49 9.76
CA LEU A 103 2.62 -8.93 9.56
C LEU A 103 1.40 -9.59 10.21
N ILE A 104 1.04 -9.17 11.43
CA ILE A 104 -0.14 -9.69 12.14
C ILE A 104 -1.41 -9.39 11.34
N ALA A 105 -1.54 -8.19 10.80
CA ALA A 105 -2.68 -7.80 9.97
C ALA A 105 -2.76 -8.63 8.69
N VAL A 106 -1.64 -8.92 8.02
CA VAL A 106 -1.61 -9.81 6.85
C VAL A 106 -2.07 -11.22 7.22
N VAL A 107 -1.52 -11.82 8.27
CA VAL A 107 -1.90 -13.18 8.71
C VAL A 107 -3.38 -13.26 9.06
N ALA A 108 -3.88 -12.29 9.84
CA ALA A 108 -5.29 -12.21 10.19
C ALA A 108 -6.19 -12.05 8.95
N GLY A 109 -5.82 -11.16 8.03
CA GLY A 109 -6.53 -10.96 6.76
C GLY A 109 -6.57 -12.21 5.89
N THR A 110 -5.45 -12.97 5.81
CA THR A 110 -5.40 -14.24 5.07
C THR A 110 -6.32 -15.29 5.71
N LEU A 111 -6.32 -15.41 7.04
CA LEU A 111 -7.22 -16.33 7.73
C LEU A 111 -8.68 -15.95 7.51
N LEU A 112 -9.04 -14.69 7.69
CA LEU A 112 -10.40 -14.20 7.45
C LEU A 112 -10.84 -14.42 6.00
N SER A 113 -9.96 -14.16 5.03
CA SER A 113 -10.23 -14.39 3.61
C SER A 113 -10.58 -15.86 3.33
N LYS A 114 -9.85 -16.79 3.94
CA LYS A 114 -10.08 -18.24 3.80
C LYS A 114 -11.37 -18.69 4.49
N PHE A 115 -11.66 -18.21 5.69
CA PHE A 115 -12.84 -18.64 6.46
C PHE A 115 -14.15 -18.01 5.97
N LEU A 116 -14.10 -16.78 5.44
CA LEU A 116 -15.27 -16.05 4.95
C LEU A 116 -15.45 -16.17 3.43
N PHE A 117 -14.61 -16.95 2.75
CA PHE A 117 -14.66 -17.17 1.31
C PHE A 117 -14.77 -15.85 0.50
N LEU A 118 -13.94 -14.87 0.87
CA LEU A 118 -14.03 -13.50 0.37
C LEU A 118 -13.85 -13.38 -1.15
N ASP A 119 -13.10 -14.30 -1.74
CA ASP A 119 -12.89 -14.38 -3.19
C ASP A 119 -14.18 -14.76 -3.92
N THR A 120 -14.84 -15.84 -3.50
CA THR A 120 -16.02 -16.39 -4.19
C THR A 120 -17.31 -15.65 -3.86
N GLU A 121 -17.52 -15.31 -2.59
CA GLU A 121 -18.80 -14.73 -2.13
C GLU A 121 -18.86 -13.21 -2.34
N TYR A 122 -17.72 -12.53 -2.20
CA TYR A 122 -17.64 -11.06 -2.25
C TYR A 122 -16.82 -10.53 -3.42
N SER A 123 -16.36 -11.40 -4.34
CA SER A 123 -15.58 -11.02 -5.53
C SER A 123 -14.37 -10.16 -5.20
N ILE A 124 -13.73 -10.43 -4.06
CA ILE A 124 -12.52 -9.71 -3.63
C ILE A 124 -11.32 -10.33 -4.32
N LYS A 125 -10.55 -9.50 -5.03
CA LYS A 125 -9.33 -9.94 -5.69
C LYS A 125 -8.29 -10.42 -4.68
N THR A 126 -7.96 -11.71 -4.75
CA THR A 126 -6.90 -12.32 -3.93
C THR A 126 -5.53 -12.29 -4.64
N VAL A 127 -4.47 -12.57 -3.90
CA VAL A 127 -3.07 -12.58 -4.41
C VAL A 127 -2.85 -13.70 -5.43
N GLY A 128 -3.65 -14.77 -5.39
CA GLY A 128 -3.52 -15.94 -6.25
C GLY A 128 -2.35 -16.84 -5.87
N ASP A 129 -1.98 -17.74 -6.78
CA ASP A 129 -0.88 -18.67 -6.59
C ASP A 129 0.49 -17.98 -6.69
N ILE A 130 1.34 -18.27 -5.70
CA ILE A 130 2.72 -17.78 -5.66
C ILE A 130 3.62 -18.95 -6.05
N PRO A 131 4.39 -18.86 -7.16
CA PRO A 131 5.27 -19.95 -7.57
C PRO A 131 6.31 -20.20 -6.49
N GLN A 132 6.44 -21.45 -6.07
CA GLN A 132 7.54 -21.89 -5.21
C GLN A 132 8.73 -22.16 -6.13
N GLY A 133 9.80 -21.40 -5.92
CA GLY A 133 11.01 -21.42 -6.76
C GLY A 133 11.67 -22.79 -6.85
#